data_AF-A0A843BXT9-F1
#
_entry.id   AF-A0A843BXT9-F1
#
_cell.length_a   1.000
_cell.length_b   1.000
_cell.length_c   1.000
_cell.angle_alpha   90.00
_cell.angle_beta   90.00
_cell.angle_gamma   90.00
#
_symmetry.space_group_name_H-M   'P 1'
#
loop_
_entity.id
_entity.type
_entity.pdbx_description
1 polymer ?
#
loop_
_entity_poly.entity_id
_entity_poly.type
_entity_poly.pdbx_seq_one_letter_code
_entity_poly.pdbx_strand_id
1 'polypeptide(L)'
;MTDYKRDPLRSQARRDVLKAIGDSDIINKLEIVKLTDLSPLTINSILREFRNYKIVTCHAGGLYALSGEGREVYIQMINDKRFRKNEYERRMKKTWSKDNEVRNIQTLVIEEDEDSNESSEE
;
A
#
# COMPACT_ATOMS: atom_id res chain seq x y z
N MET A 1 16.94 29.47 1.95
CA MET A 1 15.93 28.48 1.53
C MET A 1 16.68 27.30 0.93
N THR A 2 16.61 26.12 1.54
CA THR A 2 17.19 24.90 0.95
C THR A 2 16.35 24.52 -0.26
N ASP A 3 16.95 24.58 -1.45
CA ASP A 3 16.29 24.23 -2.71
C ASP A 3 15.82 22.77 -2.68
N TYR A 4 14.53 22.57 -2.43
CA TYR A 4 13.84 21.31 -2.71
C TYR A 4 13.74 21.11 -4.23
N LYS A 5 14.85 20.77 -4.89
CA LYS A 5 14.89 20.58 -6.36
C LYS A 5 14.02 19.42 -6.88
N ARG A 6 13.42 18.60 -6.01
CA ARG A 6 12.48 17.52 -6.37
C ARG A 6 11.36 17.44 -5.33
N ASP A 7 10.11 17.42 -5.80
CA ASP A 7 8.94 17.14 -4.97
C ASP A 7 9.18 15.85 -4.14
N PRO A 8 9.18 15.93 -2.80
CA PRO A 8 9.44 14.79 -1.94
C PRO A 8 8.39 13.68 -2.10
N LEU A 9 7.19 13.99 -2.62
CA LEU A 9 6.08 13.06 -2.81
C LEU A 9 5.86 12.67 -4.28
N ARG A 10 6.86 12.86 -5.15
CA ARG A 10 6.73 12.57 -6.59
C ARG A 10 6.27 11.14 -6.92
N SER A 11 6.63 10.14 -6.12
CA SER A 11 6.30 8.73 -6.38
C SER A 11 5.24 8.18 -5.42
N GLN A 12 4.45 7.23 -5.91
CA GLN A 12 3.45 6.55 -5.08
C GLN A 12 4.09 5.82 -3.89
N ALA A 13 5.23 5.15 -4.09
CA ALA A 13 5.97 4.48 -3.02
C ALA A 13 6.32 5.44 -1.87
N ARG A 14 6.70 6.68 -2.18
CA ARG A 14 6.98 7.70 -1.16
C ARG A 14 5.72 8.12 -0.40
N ARG A 15 4.59 8.28 -1.10
CA ARG A 15 3.30 8.59 -0.47
C ARG A 15 2.83 7.45 0.43
N ASP A 16 3.01 6.21 -0.01
CA ASP A 16 2.65 5.02 0.76
C ASP A 16 3.50 4.91 2.03
N VAL A 17 4.81 5.18 1.96
CA VAL A 17 5.69 5.24 3.14
C VAL A 17 5.31 6.41 4.05
N LEU A 18 5.07 7.61 3.51
CA LEU A 18 4.66 8.76 4.31
C LEU A 18 3.31 8.50 5.02
N LYS A 19 2.36 7.86 4.33
CA LYS A 19 1.08 7.46 4.92
C LYS A 19 1.27 6.43 6.03
N ALA A 20 2.09 5.40 5.82
CA ALA A 20 2.35 4.40 6.85
C ALA A 20 2.93 5.01 8.13
N ILE A 21 3.83 5.99 8.00
CA ILE A 21 4.40 6.72 9.13
C ILE A 21 3.42 7.74 9.70
N GLY A 22 2.59 8.41 8.89
CA GLY A 22 1.65 9.43 9.37
C GLY A 22 0.39 8.86 10.02
N ASP A 23 -0.04 7.66 9.62
CA ASP A 23 -1.14 6.93 10.24
C ASP A 23 -0.75 6.34 11.61
N SER A 24 0.54 6.35 11.96
CA SER A 24 1.08 5.85 13.23
C SER A 24 1.81 6.99 13.96
N ASP A 25 1.76 7.08 15.30
CA ASP A 25 2.54 8.13 15.98
C ASP A 25 4.06 7.86 15.91
N ILE A 26 4.44 6.59 16.08
CA ILE A 26 5.81 6.05 15.95
C ILE A 26 5.69 4.67 15.29
N ILE A 27 6.59 4.34 14.37
CA ILE A 27 6.58 3.08 13.64
C ILE A 27 7.99 2.52 13.41
N ASN A 28 8.17 1.20 13.45
CA ASN A 28 9.44 0.59 13.08
C ASN A 28 9.53 0.26 11.59
N LYS A 29 10.74 0.03 11.09
CA LYS A 29 10.96 -0.25 9.66
C LYS A 29 10.24 -1.53 9.17
N LEU A 30 10.17 -2.58 9.99
CA LEU A 30 9.53 -3.85 9.60
C LEU A 30 8.02 -3.68 9.41
N GLU A 31 7.39 -2.83 10.21
CA GLU A 31 5.97 -2.48 10.07
C GLU A 31 5.72 -1.70 8.78
N ILE A 32 6.59 -0.74 8.44
CA ILE A 32 6.50 -0.01 7.16
C ILE A 32 6.57 -0.99 5.98
N VAL A 33 7.47 -1.99 6.03
CA VAL A 33 7.56 -3.05 5.00
C VAL A 33 6.22 -3.76 4.87
N LYS A 34 5.63 -4.23 5.98
CA LYS A 34 4.36 -4.95 5.99
C LYS A 34 3.19 -4.12 5.45
N LEU A 35 3.14 -2.83 5.77
CA LEU A 35 2.04 -1.95 5.37
C LEU A 35 2.12 -1.51 3.91
N THR A 36 3.33 -1.38 3.36
CA THR A 36 3.53 -0.83 2.01
C THR A 36 3.84 -1.89 0.95
N ASP A 37 4.20 -3.11 1.36
CA ASP A 37 4.66 -4.20 0.47
C ASP A 37 5.87 -3.80 -0.39
N LEU A 38 6.65 -2.83 0.08
CA LEU A 38 7.87 -2.37 -0.59
C LEU A 38 9.09 -3.13 -0.08
N SER A 39 10.09 -3.28 -0.95
CA SER A 39 11.35 -3.91 -0.54
C SER A 39 12.04 -3.13 0.60
N PRO A 40 12.73 -3.82 1.52
CA PRO A 40 13.46 -3.17 2.60
C PRO A 40 14.55 -2.18 2.14
N LEU A 41 15.12 -2.39 0.93
CA LEU A 41 16.10 -1.50 0.31
C LEU A 41 15.45 -0.21 -0.18
N THR A 42 14.31 -0.33 -0.86
CA THR A 42 13.51 0.82 -1.31
C THR A 42 13.09 1.69 -0.13
N ILE A 43 12.60 1.07 0.95
CA ILE A 43 12.22 1.78 2.17
C ILE A 43 13.42 2.49 2.80
N ASN A 44 14.59 1.84 2.88
CA ASN A 44 15.81 2.50 3.37
C ASN A 44 16.16 3.75 2.57
N SER A 45 16.10 3.67 1.24
CA SER A 45 16.37 4.82 0.36
C SER A 45 15.39 5.95 0.63
N ILE A 46 14.09 5.65 0.71
CA ILE A 46 13.04 6.63 0.96
C ILE A 46 13.20 7.28 2.34
N LEU A 47 13.41 6.48 3.39
CA LEU A 47 13.59 6.98 4.76
C LEU A 47 14.84 7.87 4.89
N ARG A 48 15.93 7.53 4.18
CA ARG A 48 17.13 8.37 4.13
C ARG A 48 16.84 9.72 3.47
N GLU A 49 16.13 9.71 2.35
CA GLU A 49 15.73 10.95 1.68
C GLU A 49 14.77 11.78 2.54
N PHE A 50 13.76 11.16 3.14
CA PHE A 50 12.82 11.85 4.02
C PHE A 50 13.53 12.48 5.23
N ARG A 51 14.57 11.83 5.77
CA ARG A 51 15.40 12.41 6.82
C ARG A 51 16.19 13.62 6.32
N ASN A 52 16.78 13.53 5.13
CA ASN A 52 17.49 14.66 4.52
C ASN A 52 16.55 15.86 4.27
N TYR A 53 15.30 15.58 3.93
CA TYR A 53 14.21 16.54 3.80
C TYR A 53 13.57 16.94 5.12
N LYS A 54 14.08 16.47 6.26
CA LYS A 54 13.53 16.72 7.59
C LYS A 54 12.04 16.36 7.74
N ILE A 55 11.50 15.50 6.89
CA ILE A 55 10.11 15.01 6.96
C ILE A 55 9.95 14.01 8.10
N VAL A 56 10.98 13.19 8.34
CA VAL A 56 10.94 12.15 9.39
C VAL A 56 12.11 12.29 10.35
N THR A 57 11.86 11.94 11.60
CA THR A 57 12.88 11.74 12.63
C THR A 57 13.12 10.26 12.85
N CYS A 58 14.31 9.92 13.35
CA CYS A 58 14.65 8.56 13.74
C CYS A 58 15.08 8.56 15.20
N HIS A 59 14.48 7.67 15.97
CA HIS A 59 14.71 7.51 17.39
C HIS A 59 15.55 6.24 17.64
N ALA A 60 16.00 6.08 18.88
CA ALA A 60 16.69 4.88 19.31
C ALA A 60 15.82 3.63 19.02
N GLY A 61 16.46 2.50 18.70
CA GLY A 61 15.76 1.26 18.35
C GLY A 61 15.22 1.19 16.92
N GLY A 62 15.56 2.12 16.03
CA GLY A 62 15.13 2.07 14.63
C GLY A 62 13.67 2.45 14.41
N LEU A 63 13.15 3.31 15.29
CA LEU A 63 11.80 3.86 15.26
C LEU A 63 11.78 5.16 14.47
N TYR A 64 10.72 5.36 13.68
CA TYR A 64 10.52 6.52 12.82
C TYR A 64 9.22 7.23 13.19
N ALA A 65 9.25 8.56 13.13
CA ALA A 65 8.09 9.41 13.33
C ALA A 65 8.13 10.58 12.34
N LEU A 66 6.98 11.23 12.11
CA LEU A 66 6.96 12.48 11.37
C LEU A 66 7.55 13.60 12.22
N SER A 67 8.32 14.49 11.59
CA SER A 67 8.65 15.78 12.18
C SER A 67 7.44 16.72 12.13
N GLY A 68 7.56 17.92 12.72
CA GLY A 68 6.55 18.98 12.55
C GLY A 68 6.28 19.30 11.07
N GLU A 69 7.34 19.55 10.29
CA GLU A 69 7.25 19.79 8.84
C GLU A 69 6.67 18.58 8.10
N GLY A 70 7.07 17.37 8.48
CA GLY A 70 6.53 16.14 7.88
C GLY A 70 5.05 15.94 8.14
N ARG A 71 4.54 16.37 9.30
CA ARG A 71 3.12 16.29 9.64
C ARG A 71 2.29 17.23 8.77
N GLU A 72 2.79 18.42 8.47
CA GLU A 72 2.14 19.33 7.52
C GLU A 72 2.09 18.72 6.12
N VAL A 73 3.19 18.14 5.65
CA VAL A 73 3.27 17.45 4.35
C VAL A 73 2.29 16.28 4.28
N TYR A 74 2.19 15.49 5.34
CA TYR A 74 1.20 14.40 5.45
C TYR A 74 -0.24 14.92 5.39
N ILE A 75 -0.56 15.98 6.15
CA ILE A 75 -1.90 16.60 6.15
C ILE A 75 -2.26 17.14 4.76
N GLN A 76 -1.31 17.78 4.07
CA GLN A 76 -1.52 18.26 2.70
C GLN A 76 -1.78 17.09 1.74
N MET A 77 -1.02 16.00 1.86
CA MET A 77 -1.19 14.80 1.04
C MET A 77 -2.58 14.15 1.24
N ILE A 78 -3.03 13.95 2.48
CA ILE A 78 -4.34 13.31 2.75
C ILE A 78 -5.52 14.19 2.34
N ASN A 79 -5.32 15.51 2.24
CA ASN A 79 -6.34 16.46 1.80
C ASN A 79 -6.33 16.71 0.28
N ASP A 80 -5.29 16.26 -0.43
CA ASP A 80 -5.25 16.32 -1.89
C ASP A 80 -6.35 15.44 -2.50
N LYS A 81 -7.26 16.07 -3.25
CA LYS A 81 -8.37 15.40 -3.94
C LYS A 81 -7.89 14.29 -4.88
N ARG A 82 -6.74 14.49 -5.55
CA ARG A 82 -6.16 13.49 -6.46
C ARG A 82 -5.70 12.26 -5.71
N PHE A 83 -5.02 12.48 -4.58
CA PHE A 83 -4.58 11.39 -3.71
C PHE A 83 -5.77 10.59 -3.16
N ARG A 84 -6.79 11.27 -2.62
CA ARG A 84 -8.00 10.62 -2.10
C ARG A 84 -8.71 9.76 -3.15
N LYS A 85 -8.87 10.27 -4.38
CA LYS A 85 -9.49 9.51 -5.48
C LYS A 85 -8.70 8.25 -5.81
N ASN A 86 -7.39 8.37 -5.99
CA ASN A 86 -6.52 7.24 -6.30
C ASN A 86 -6.49 6.19 -5.17
N GLU A 87 -6.50 6.64 -3.92
CA GLU A 87 -6.51 5.74 -2.76
C GLU A 87 -7.84 5.00 -2.64
N TYR A 88 -8.96 5.69 -2.86
CA TYR A 88 -10.30 5.09 -2.92
C TYR A 88 -10.38 4.01 -4.02
N GLU A 89 -9.92 4.33 -5.24
CA GLU A 89 -9.88 3.37 -6.35
C GLU A 89 -9.01 2.15 -6.02
N ARG A 90 -7.87 2.32 -5.35
CA ARG A 90 -7.03 1.21 -4.87
C ARG A 90 -7.76 0.35 -3.85
N ARG A 91 -8.43 0.95 -2.86
CA ARG A 91 -9.19 0.20 -1.86
C ARG A 91 -10.30 -0.61 -2.52
N MET A 92 -11.05 0.00 -3.45
CA MET A 92 -12.12 -0.67 -4.18
C MET A 92 -11.62 -1.80 -5.09
N LYS A 93 -10.48 -1.62 -5.78
CA LYS A 93 -9.84 -2.69 -6.56
C LYS A 93 -9.34 -3.83 -5.67
N LYS A 94 -8.82 -3.53 -4.47
CA LYS A 94 -8.34 -4.54 -3.52
C LYS A 94 -9.49 -5.36 -2.94
N THR A 95 -10.62 -4.73 -2.59
CA THR A 95 -11.84 -5.45 -2.17
C THR A 95 -12.42 -6.25 -3.34
N TRP A 96 -12.48 -5.66 -4.54
CA TRP A 96 -12.95 -6.38 -5.73
C TRP A 96 -12.11 -7.61 -6.05
N SER A 97 -10.77 -7.52 -5.98
CA SER A 97 -9.91 -8.68 -6.22
C SER A 97 -10.12 -9.79 -5.19
N LYS A 98 -10.37 -9.43 -3.93
CA LYS A 98 -10.61 -10.39 -2.85
C LYS A 98 -11.97 -11.08 -2.99
N ASP A 99 -13.00 -10.35 -3.38
CA ASP A 99 -14.34 -10.91 -3.64
C ASP A 99 -14.36 -11.76 -4.93
N ASN A 100 -13.53 -11.43 -5.92
CA ASN A 100 -13.42 -12.20 -7.15
C ASN A 100 -12.61 -13.49 -7.00
N GLU A 101 -11.60 -13.53 -6.10
CA GLU A 101 -10.95 -14.79 -5.69
C GLU A 101 -11.95 -15.74 -5.01
N VAL A 102 -12.84 -15.24 -4.15
CA VAL A 102 -13.88 -16.07 -3.51
C VAL A 102 -14.84 -16.67 -4.54
N ARG A 103 -15.23 -15.91 -5.57
CA ARG A 103 -16.09 -16.41 -6.65
C ARG A 103 -15.39 -17.43 -7.55
N ASN A 104 -14.11 -17.25 -7.84
CA ASN A 104 -13.34 -18.20 -8.67
C ASN A 104 -13.07 -19.55 -7.98
N ILE A 105 -13.12 -19.61 -6.64
CA ILE A 105 -12.97 -20.88 -5.89
C ILE A 105 -14.29 -21.70 -5.91
N GLN A 106 -15.44 -21.08 -6.17
CA GLN A 106 -16.74 -21.77 -6.22
C GLN A 106 -17.12 -22.35 -7.59
N THR A 107 -16.37 -22.07 -8.67
CA THR A 107 -16.71 -22.51 -10.04
C THR A 107 -15.84 -23.63 -10.60
N LEU A 108 -14.95 -24.24 -9.81
CA LEU A 108 -14.22 -25.45 -10.19
C LEU A 108 -14.83 -26.65 -9.43
N VAL A 109 -15.32 -27.65 -10.18
CA VAL A 109 -16.16 -28.82 -9.80
C VAL A 109 -17.65 -28.49 -10.05
N ILE A 110 -18.29 -28.93 -11.14
CA ILE A 110 -18.38 -30.30 -11.70
C ILE A 110 -18.23 -30.24 -13.23
N GLU A 111 -17.31 -31.04 -13.79
CA GLU A 111 -17.31 -31.39 -15.21
C GLU A 111 -18.57 -32.26 -15.47
N GLU A 112 -19.42 -31.83 -16.39
CA GLU A 112 -20.49 -32.66 -16.95
C GLU A 112 -19.85 -33.82 -17.71
N ASP A 113 -19.85 -35.03 -17.13
CA ASP A 113 -19.72 -36.26 -17.90
C ASP A 113 -21.06 -36.53 -18.60
N GLU A 114 -21.19 -36.07 -19.84
CA GLU A 114 -22.18 -36.55 -20.80
C GLU A 114 -21.81 -37.96 -21.29
N ASP A 115 -22.84 -38.82 -21.30
CA ASP A 115 -23.04 -40.04 -22.09
C ASP A 115 -22.22 -41.31 -21.80
N SER A 116 -22.91 -42.34 -21.30
CA SER A 116 -23.30 -43.53 -22.08
C SER A 116 -23.80 -44.66 -21.15
N ASN A 117 -25.11 -44.92 -21.13
CA ASN A 117 -25.53 -46.31 -21.38
C ASN A 117 -26.98 -46.41 -21.85
N GLU A 118 -27.08 -47.10 -22.97
CA GLU A 118 -28.22 -47.35 -23.81
C GLU A 118 -29.21 -48.33 -23.15
N SER A 119 -30.48 -48.07 -23.45
CA SER A 119 -31.67 -48.90 -23.34
C SER A 119 -31.45 -50.41 -23.21
N SER A 120 -32.19 -51.07 -22.32
CA SER A 120 -32.50 -52.50 -22.43
C SER A 120 -33.93 -52.74 -21.95
N GLU A 121 -34.86 -52.80 -22.90
CA GLU A 121 -36.11 -53.57 -22.78
C GLU A 121 -35.81 -55.00 -23.26
N GLU A 122 -36.10 -55.99 -22.41
CA GLU A 122 -36.81 -57.24 -22.73
C GLU A 122 -37.16 -58.00 -21.43
#